data_AF-A0A0F9IFF1-F1
#
_entry.id   AF-A0A0F9IFF1-F1
#
_cell.length_a   1.000
_cell.length_b   1.000
_cell.length_c   1.000
_cell.angle_alpha   90.00
_cell.angle_beta   90.00
_cell.angle_gamma   90.00
#
_symmetry.space_group_name_H-M   'P 1'
#
loop_
_entity.id
_entity.type
_entity.pdbx_description
1 polymer ?
#
loop_
_entity_poly.entity_id
_entity_poly.type
_entity_poly.pdbx_seq_one_letter_code
_entity_poly.pdbx_strand_id
1 'polypeptide(L)'
;TAHAKSQYSMSVCGMAPIAFYPNKDIFMGKVESDLMQIFYDKKALTHFRTKKIPNFISSVEKCFKYADARYRLGNYSVQNPTVSCDVSQVIRLEKKLIKNIIHDRFGYETIRFTFPDSDSYFEFLYSPQVKNFEKTKYSVANIEELTIFVKEFIKCGTELGIRYYEAFVSGYEPSHQRVFYDAGLSPRGYIPSWNYDNNSGSFEDYILFNWCKGKISKDIQLIEEAKELLGVLGEYGKNINSKRIVSQIFPAYYSIKSRVSNLWNFPKVVKSSLVVGMILYLGFLFGSMVVANFFGPFGYNIITHTISQLGTHSFTPIPSMFDVSCVIGGFTTVLFNCYLYKRLHLSSPQRKKNMLLFYKITKYSSILGVVGSLGILFVGIFSLERNGPLGNLHGLVSIIAFGGFAVSLLSISITIFKYNTKIPKILAVNGFIPSIFLILYFIFILPIFEWLLLLSIITSLFPLFCWLIFR
;
A
#
# COMPACT_ATOMS: atom_id res chain seq x y z
N THR A 1 -0.35 8.32 -17.49
CA THR A 1 0.80 7.50 -17.95
C THR A 1 1.21 6.47 -16.90
N ALA A 2 1.39 5.21 -17.33
CA ALA A 2 1.84 4.10 -16.49
C ALA A 2 3.35 4.21 -16.16
N HIS A 3 3.74 5.34 -15.58
CA HIS A 3 5.10 5.58 -15.10
C HIS A 3 5.23 5.07 -13.66
N ALA A 4 6.24 4.24 -13.38
CA ALA A 4 6.37 3.52 -12.11
C ALA A 4 6.37 4.44 -10.87
N LYS A 5 6.97 5.64 -10.97
CA LYS A 5 6.99 6.60 -9.84
C LYS A 5 5.58 7.10 -9.47
N SER A 6 4.75 7.40 -10.47
CA SER A 6 3.38 7.88 -10.26
C SER A 6 2.53 6.77 -9.67
N GLN A 7 2.63 5.56 -10.25
CA GLN A 7 1.96 4.36 -9.74
C GLN A 7 2.32 4.08 -8.29
N TYR A 8 3.61 4.14 -7.94
CA TYR A 8 4.10 3.90 -6.58
C TYR A 8 3.58 4.97 -5.61
N SER A 9 3.63 6.24 -5.98
CA SER A 9 3.10 7.33 -5.15
C SER A 9 1.60 7.14 -4.86
N MET A 10 0.82 6.78 -5.86
CA MET A 10 -0.61 6.51 -5.71
C MET A 10 -0.88 5.27 -4.84
N SER A 11 -0.10 4.20 -5.02
CA SER A 11 -0.18 2.98 -4.20
C SER A 11 0.12 3.26 -2.72
N VAL A 12 1.14 4.08 -2.42
CA VAL A 12 1.44 4.50 -1.04
C VAL A 12 0.28 5.30 -0.42
N CYS A 13 -0.48 6.03 -1.23
CA CYS A 13 -1.69 6.75 -0.82
C CYS A 13 -2.95 5.85 -0.73
N GLY A 14 -2.82 4.54 -0.95
CA GLY A 14 -3.93 3.59 -0.89
C GLY A 14 -4.80 3.54 -2.15
N MET A 15 -4.38 4.17 -3.25
CA MET A 15 -5.02 4.02 -4.56
C MET A 15 -4.56 2.73 -5.22
N ALA A 16 -5.49 1.92 -5.72
CA ALA A 16 -5.18 0.64 -6.34
C ALA A 16 -5.47 0.67 -7.86
N PRO A 17 -4.62 0.05 -8.70
CA PRO A 17 -4.94 -0.14 -10.12
C PRO A 17 -6.23 -0.95 -10.29
N ILE A 18 -7.12 -0.52 -11.17
CA ILE A 18 -8.43 -1.14 -11.42
C ILE A 18 -8.75 -1.36 -12.90
N ALA A 19 -8.14 -0.59 -13.79
CA ALA A 19 -8.33 -0.71 -15.23
C ALA A 19 -7.06 -0.34 -16.00
N PHE A 20 -6.91 -0.86 -17.23
CA PHE A 20 -5.72 -0.65 -18.07
C PHE A 20 -6.07 -0.04 -19.43
N TYR A 21 -5.34 1.01 -19.81
CA TYR A 21 -5.47 1.74 -21.07
C TYR A 21 -4.23 1.49 -21.95
N PRO A 22 -4.21 0.42 -22.75
CA PRO A 22 -3.06 0.10 -23.61
C PRO A 22 -2.86 1.16 -24.70
N ASN A 23 -1.62 1.56 -24.92
CA ASN A 23 -1.22 2.42 -26.05
C ASN A 23 -2.05 3.71 -26.22
N LYS A 24 -2.66 4.18 -25.13
CA LYS A 24 -3.59 5.31 -25.12
C LYS A 24 -2.90 6.59 -25.55
N ASP A 25 -1.78 6.93 -24.93
CA ASP A 25 -1.16 8.24 -25.13
C ASP A 25 0.04 8.20 -26.07
N ILE A 26 0.40 9.37 -26.58
CA ILE A 26 1.67 9.62 -27.24
C ILE A 26 2.39 10.71 -26.44
N PHE A 27 3.46 10.33 -25.76
CA PHE A 27 4.28 11.26 -24.99
C PHE A 27 5.67 11.35 -25.60
N MET A 28 6.08 12.56 -26.01
CA MET A 28 7.38 12.81 -26.67
C MET A 28 7.66 11.85 -27.84
N GLY A 29 6.64 11.59 -28.68
CA GLY A 29 6.73 10.70 -29.84
C GLY A 29 6.72 9.20 -29.51
N LYS A 30 6.64 8.82 -28.23
CA LYS A 30 6.55 7.41 -27.80
C LYS A 30 5.12 7.06 -27.42
N VAL A 31 4.68 5.89 -27.84
CA VAL A 31 3.38 5.34 -27.46
C VAL A 31 3.46 4.85 -26.02
N GLU A 32 2.56 5.32 -25.17
CA GLU A 32 2.51 4.97 -23.76
C GLU A 32 1.16 4.36 -23.40
N SER A 33 1.19 3.44 -22.43
CA SER A 33 -0.02 2.89 -21.82
C SER A 33 -0.31 3.61 -20.51
N ASP A 34 -1.56 3.57 -20.06
CA ASP A 34 -2.00 4.15 -18.79
C ASP A 34 -2.73 3.14 -17.91
N LEU A 35 -2.86 3.48 -16.63
CA LEU A 35 -3.57 2.70 -15.62
C LEU A 35 -4.58 3.58 -14.90
N MET A 36 -5.81 3.09 -14.78
CA MET A 36 -6.76 3.67 -13.83
C MET A 36 -6.36 3.21 -12.43
N GLN A 37 -6.06 4.14 -11.55
CA GLN A 37 -5.94 3.88 -10.12
C GLN A 37 -7.09 4.58 -9.40
N ILE A 38 -7.72 3.88 -8.46
CA ILE A 38 -8.92 4.38 -7.78
C ILE A 38 -8.79 4.27 -6.27
N PHE A 39 -9.39 5.25 -5.60
CA PHE A 39 -9.58 5.29 -4.16
C PHE A 39 -11.05 5.56 -3.90
N TYR A 40 -11.68 4.71 -3.08
CA TYR A 40 -13.10 4.82 -2.76
C TYR A 40 -13.30 5.29 -1.34
N ASP A 41 -14.30 6.15 -1.14
CA ASP A 41 -14.93 6.27 0.17
C ASP A 41 -15.62 4.94 0.50
N LYS A 42 -15.44 4.44 1.72
CA LYS A 42 -16.03 3.18 2.17
C LYS A 42 -17.56 3.20 2.04
N LYS A 43 -18.22 4.33 2.31
CA LYS A 43 -19.66 4.49 2.16
C LYS A 43 -20.10 4.39 0.71
N ALA A 44 -19.31 4.91 -0.24
CA ALA A 44 -19.63 4.79 -1.66
C ALA A 44 -19.75 3.31 -2.06
N LEU A 45 -18.80 2.46 -1.66
CA LEU A 45 -18.82 1.02 -1.98
C LEU A 45 -19.87 0.21 -1.19
N THR A 46 -20.15 0.58 0.07
CA THR A 46 -20.94 -0.27 0.98
C THR A 46 -22.39 0.18 1.17
N HIS A 47 -22.66 1.48 1.08
CA HIS A 47 -23.99 2.05 1.36
C HIS A 47 -24.64 2.58 0.08
N PHE A 48 -23.86 3.24 -0.78
CA PHE A 48 -24.39 3.89 -1.97
C PHE A 48 -24.23 3.06 -3.24
N ARG A 49 -23.42 1.99 -3.26
CA ARG A 49 -23.38 1.07 -4.38
C ARG A 49 -24.74 0.39 -4.53
N THR A 50 -25.22 0.28 -5.78
CA THR A 50 -26.47 -0.41 -6.07
C THR A 50 -26.45 -1.84 -5.52
N LYS A 51 -27.62 -2.30 -5.05
CA LYS A 51 -27.80 -3.66 -4.51
C LYS A 51 -28.11 -4.70 -5.59
N LYS A 52 -28.25 -4.27 -6.86
CA LYS A 52 -28.39 -5.18 -8.00
C LYS A 52 -27.19 -6.12 -8.03
N ILE A 53 -27.42 -7.39 -8.35
CA ILE A 53 -26.34 -8.36 -8.55
C ILE A 53 -25.70 -8.05 -9.91
N PRO A 54 -24.39 -7.78 -9.99
CA PRO A 54 -23.70 -7.60 -11.26
C PRO A 54 -23.93 -8.78 -12.20
N ASN A 55 -24.28 -8.48 -13.45
CA ASN A 55 -24.56 -9.48 -14.48
C ASN A 55 -23.77 -9.13 -15.75
N PHE A 56 -22.83 -10.00 -16.13
CA PHE A 56 -21.91 -9.70 -17.22
C PHE A 56 -21.51 -10.92 -18.05
N ILE A 57 -20.93 -10.67 -19.22
CA ILE A 57 -20.41 -11.71 -20.11
C ILE A 57 -19.14 -12.37 -19.54
N SER A 58 -18.87 -13.60 -19.97
CA SER A 58 -17.74 -14.41 -19.46
C SER A 58 -16.37 -13.74 -19.59
N SER A 59 -16.15 -12.92 -20.62
CA SER A 59 -14.88 -12.20 -20.82
C SER A 59 -14.60 -11.15 -19.75
N VAL A 60 -15.63 -10.67 -19.04
CA VAL A 60 -15.53 -9.66 -17.97
C VAL A 60 -15.18 -10.29 -16.62
N GLU A 61 -15.44 -11.59 -16.43
CA GLU A 61 -15.35 -12.26 -15.14
C GLU A 61 -13.98 -12.09 -14.46
N LYS A 62 -12.90 -12.12 -15.24
CA LYS A 62 -11.55 -11.91 -14.71
C LYS A 62 -11.36 -10.50 -14.14
N CYS A 63 -11.89 -9.48 -14.82
CA CYS A 63 -11.87 -8.11 -14.35
C CYS A 63 -12.66 -7.97 -13.03
N PHE A 64 -13.84 -8.58 -12.96
CA PHE A 64 -14.66 -8.58 -11.76
C PHE A 64 -13.93 -9.24 -10.58
N LYS A 65 -13.39 -10.46 -10.77
CA LYS A 65 -12.67 -11.18 -9.71
C LYS A 65 -11.48 -10.38 -9.17
N TYR A 66 -10.76 -9.68 -10.04
CA TYR A 66 -9.67 -8.80 -9.62
C TYR A 66 -10.15 -7.63 -8.75
N ALA A 67 -11.29 -7.03 -9.10
CA ALA A 67 -11.92 -5.95 -8.33
C ALA A 67 -12.52 -6.47 -7.01
N ASP A 68 -13.21 -7.61 -7.03
CA ASP A 68 -13.81 -8.25 -5.86
C ASP A 68 -12.77 -8.65 -4.82
N ALA A 69 -11.63 -9.22 -5.24
CA ALA A 69 -10.54 -9.55 -4.34
C ALA A 69 -10.03 -8.33 -3.52
N ARG A 70 -10.21 -7.12 -4.04
CA ARG A 70 -9.79 -5.85 -3.40
C ARG A 70 -10.90 -5.22 -2.59
N TYR A 71 -12.12 -5.21 -3.13
CA TYR A 71 -13.22 -4.39 -2.60
C TYR A 71 -14.37 -5.20 -1.99
N ARG A 72 -14.33 -6.54 -2.08
CA ARG A 72 -15.37 -7.45 -1.56
C ARG A 72 -16.76 -7.07 -2.08
N LEU A 73 -16.86 -7.04 -3.40
CA LEU A 73 -18.05 -6.62 -4.14
C LEU A 73 -19.22 -7.62 -4.02
N GLY A 74 -18.91 -8.87 -3.70
CA GLY A 74 -19.91 -9.90 -3.38
C GLY A 74 -20.28 -10.77 -4.58
N ASN A 75 -21.52 -11.25 -4.58
CA ASN A 75 -22.01 -12.19 -5.59
C ASN A 75 -22.14 -11.52 -6.97
N TYR A 76 -22.03 -12.33 -8.02
CA TYR A 76 -22.22 -11.93 -9.41
C TYR A 76 -22.88 -13.06 -10.21
N SER A 77 -23.44 -12.73 -11.37
CA SER A 77 -23.92 -13.69 -12.37
C SER A 77 -23.21 -13.50 -13.70
N VAL A 78 -23.08 -14.60 -14.45
CA VAL A 78 -22.50 -14.57 -15.80
C VAL A 78 -23.54 -15.01 -16.81
N GLN A 79 -23.76 -14.18 -17.82
CA GLN A 79 -24.68 -14.45 -18.92
C GLN A 79 -24.00 -14.12 -20.25
N ASN A 80 -24.05 -15.05 -21.21
CA ASN A 80 -23.52 -14.82 -22.56
C ASN A 80 -24.70 -14.76 -23.54
N PRO A 81 -25.41 -13.63 -23.64
CA PRO A 81 -26.53 -13.51 -24.56
C PRO A 81 -26.03 -13.60 -26.01
N THR A 82 -26.87 -14.17 -26.87
CA THR A 82 -26.72 -14.05 -28.31
C THR A 82 -27.45 -12.79 -28.74
N VAL A 83 -26.73 -11.82 -29.29
CA VAL A 83 -27.35 -10.60 -29.82
C VAL A 83 -27.81 -10.90 -31.25
N SER A 84 -29.11 -11.15 -31.42
CA SER A 84 -29.75 -11.24 -32.73
C SER A 84 -30.48 -9.93 -33.00
N CYS A 85 -30.09 -9.19 -34.03
CA CYS A 85 -30.80 -7.98 -34.46
C CYS A 85 -31.74 -8.32 -35.62
N ASP A 86 -32.91 -7.67 -35.67
CA ASP A 86 -33.75 -7.70 -36.87
C ASP A 86 -33.07 -6.91 -38.00
N VAL A 87 -32.62 -7.63 -39.02
CA VAL A 87 -31.93 -7.06 -40.19
C VAL A 87 -32.75 -5.96 -40.86
N SER A 88 -34.07 -6.13 -40.93
CA SER A 88 -34.96 -5.15 -41.58
C SER A 88 -35.03 -3.84 -40.77
N GLN A 89 -35.10 -3.95 -39.45
CA GLN A 89 -35.07 -2.81 -38.54
C GLN A 89 -33.72 -2.10 -38.58
N VAL A 90 -32.62 -2.85 -38.60
CA VAL A 90 -31.27 -2.28 -38.68
C VAL A 90 -31.09 -1.46 -39.95
N ILE A 91 -31.46 -1.99 -41.13
CA ILE A 91 -31.37 -1.26 -42.41
C ILE A 91 -32.22 0.02 -42.38
N ARG A 92 -33.41 -0.03 -41.76
CA ARG A 92 -34.29 1.14 -41.63
C ARG A 92 -33.67 2.21 -40.72
N LEU A 93 -33.12 1.82 -39.58
CA LEU A 93 -32.50 2.72 -38.62
C LEU A 93 -31.18 3.31 -39.16
N GLU A 94 -30.35 2.53 -39.86
CA GLU A 94 -29.09 3.02 -40.45
C GLU A 94 -29.33 4.24 -41.37
N LYS A 95 -30.41 4.24 -42.14
CA LYS A 95 -30.79 5.37 -43.01
C LYS A 95 -31.20 6.64 -42.25
N LYS A 96 -31.57 6.52 -40.97
CA LYS A 96 -32.01 7.61 -40.11
C LYS A 96 -30.92 8.12 -39.17
N LEU A 97 -29.74 7.52 -39.19
CA LEU A 97 -28.64 7.88 -38.29
C LEU A 97 -28.16 9.31 -38.58
N ILE A 98 -28.24 10.19 -37.58
CA ILE A 98 -27.71 11.55 -37.66
C ILE A 98 -26.38 11.61 -36.91
N LYS A 99 -25.36 12.14 -37.58
CA LYS A 99 -24.03 12.41 -37.00
C LYS A 99 -23.82 13.91 -36.89
N ASN A 100 -23.61 14.38 -35.66
CA ASN A 100 -23.28 15.77 -35.35
C ASN A 100 -21.85 15.86 -34.81
N ILE A 101 -21.10 16.90 -35.20
CA ILE A 101 -19.73 17.14 -34.75
C ILE A 101 -19.64 18.56 -34.18
N ILE A 102 -19.21 18.67 -32.92
CA ILE A 102 -19.00 19.94 -32.23
C ILE A 102 -17.51 20.10 -31.98
N HIS A 103 -16.93 21.19 -32.47
CA HIS A 103 -15.51 21.51 -32.29
C HIS A 103 -15.33 22.40 -31.07
N ASP A 104 -14.36 22.09 -30.23
CA ASP A 104 -13.97 22.96 -29.14
C ASP A 104 -12.79 23.88 -29.52
N ARG A 105 -12.53 24.87 -28.67
CA ARG A 105 -11.46 25.86 -28.87
C ARG A 105 -10.03 25.28 -28.85
N PHE A 106 -9.86 24.03 -28.42
CA PHE A 106 -8.58 23.35 -28.28
C PHE A 106 -8.35 22.34 -29.41
N GLY A 107 -9.29 22.24 -30.37
CA GLY A 107 -9.21 21.32 -31.49
C GLY A 107 -9.66 19.90 -31.16
N TYR A 108 -10.39 19.70 -30.06
CA TYR A 108 -11.10 18.45 -29.81
C TYR A 108 -12.46 18.48 -30.50
N GLU A 109 -12.92 17.30 -30.93
CA GLU A 109 -14.21 17.13 -31.58
C GLU A 109 -15.11 16.24 -30.72
N THR A 110 -16.29 16.71 -30.34
CA THR A 110 -17.33 15.87 -29.74
C THR A 110 -18.23 15.38 -30.87
N ILE A 111 -18.20 14.07 -31.13
CA ILE A 111 -19.02 13.43 -32.16
C ILE A 111 -20.20 12.76 -31.47
N ARG A 112 -21.41 13.05 -31.95
CA ARG A 112 -22.66 12.53 -31.40
C ARG A 112 -23.52 11.91 -32.49
N PHE A 113 -23.92 10.67 -32.27
CA PHE A 113 -24.91 9.95 -33.06
C PHE A 113 -26.28 10.02 -32.38
N THR A 114 -27.33 10.20 -33.16
CA THR A 114 -28.73 10.28 -32.69
C THR A 114 -29.68 9.72 -33.75
N PHE A 115 -30.91 9.40 -33.34
CA PHE A 115 -32.03 9.14 -34.24
C PHE A 115 -33.10 10.22 -34.08
N PRO A 116 -33.79 10.65 -35.15
CA PRO A 116 -34.83 11.68 -35.07
C PRO A 116 -36.03 11.27 -34.19
N ASP A 117 -36.35 9.98 -34.20
CA ASP A 117 -37.58 9.44 -33.59
C ASP A 117 -37.34 8.83 -32.20
N SER A 118 -36.18 9.06 -31.59
CA SER A 118 -35.77 8.43 -30.33
C SER A 118 -34.84 9.34 -29.54
N ASP A 119 -34.93 9.31 -28.21
CA ASP A 119 -34.00 10.03 -27.31
C ASP A 119 -32.63 9.35 -27.20
N SER A 120 -32.41 8.27 -27.95
CA SER A 120 -31.16 7.55 -27.99
C SER A 120 -30.02 8.37 -28.57
N TYR A 121 -28.86 8.26 -27.92
CA TYR A 121 -27.65 8.93 -28.35
C TYR A 121 -26.41 8.09 -28.06
N PHE A 122 -25.35 8.38 -28.83
CA PHE A 122 -24.01 7.87 -28.59
C PHE A 122 -23.01 8.99 -28.85
N GLU A 123 -22.27 9.39 -27.83
CA GLU A 123 -21.40 10.55 -27.84
C GLU A 123 -19.98 10.14 -27.40
N PHE A 124 -18.96 10.68 -28.07
CA PHE A 124 -17.56 10.44 -27.70
C PHE A 124 -16.68 11.64 -28.11
N LEU A 125 -15.56 11.78 -27.41
CA LEU A 125 -14.56 12.81 -27.67
C LEU A 125 -13.49 12.25 -28.60
N TYR A 126 -13.31 12.87 -29.77
CA TYR A 126 -12.21 12.64 -30.67
C TYR A 126 -11.08 13.66 -30.42
N SER A 127 -9.87 13.12 -30.23
CA SER A 127 -8.64 13.89 -30.05
C SER A 127 -7.71 13.70 -31.25
N PRO A 128 -7.73 14.59 -32.27
CA PRO A 128 -6.95 14.43 -33.50
C PRO A 128 -5.44 14.27 -33.28
N GLN A 129 -4.89 14.95 -32.28
CA GLN A 129 -3.45 14.97 -31.99
C GLN A 129 -2.91 13.60 -31.56
N VAL A 130 -3.66 12.87 -30.73
CA VAL A 130 -3.28 11.53 -30.24
C VAL A 130 -3.98 10.40 -31.00
N LYS A 131 -4.99 10.74 -31.81
CA LYS A 131 -5.85 9.83 -32.58
C LYS A 131 -6.55 8.82 -31.68
N ASN A 132 -7.36 9.32 -30.76
CA ASN A 132 -8.14 8.53 -29.80
C ASN A 132 -9.63 8.93 -29.80
N PHE A 133 -10.51 7.96 -29.51
CA PHE A 133 -11.86 8.23 -29.01
C PHE A 133 -11.95 7.92 -27.51
N GLU A 134 -12.41 8.89 -26.73
CA GLU A 134 -12.48 8.83 -25.27
C GLU A 134 -13.81 9.35 -24.73
N LYS A 135 -14.05 9.17 -23.43
CA LYS A 135 -15.21 9.73 -22.72
C LYS A 135 -16.56 9.35 -23.34
N THR A 136 -16.65 8.15 -23.91
CA THR A 136 -17.87 7.65 -24.53
C THR A 136 -19.03 7.62 -23.54
N LYS A 137 -20.17 8.14 -23.96
CA LYS A 137 -21.46 8.13 -23.24
C LYS A 137 -22.55 7.70 -24.20
N TYR A 138 -23.50 6.91 -23.74
CA TYR A 138 -24.62 6.52 -24.58
C TYR A 138 -25.87 6.23 -23.75
N SER A 139 -27.01 6.36 -24.40
CA SER A 139 -28.32 5.90 -23.96
C SER A 139 -29.04 5.34 -25.17
N VAL A 140 -29.68 4.18 -25.04
CA VAL A 140 -30.32 3.46 -26.14
C VAL A 140 -31.65 2.90 -25.69
N ALA A 141 -32.65 2.93 -26.56
CA ALA A 141 -33.98 2.39 -26.29
C ALA A 141 -34.02 0.86 -26.52
N ASN A 142 -33.18 0.36 -27.44
CA ASN A 142 -33.11 -1.05 -27.81
C ASN A 142 -31.70 -1.44 -28.29
N ILE A 143 -31.48 -2.74 -28.50
CA ILE A 143 -30.17 -3.30 -28.83
C ILE A 143 -29.77 -3.02 -30.28
N GLU A 144 -30.74 -2.87 -31.18
CA GLU A 144 -30.53 -2.54 -32.59
C GLU A 144 -29.90 -1.16 -32.74
N GLU A 145 -30.41 -0.16 -32.01
CA GLU A 145 -29.85 1.20 -31.98
C GLU A 145 -28.40 1.19 -31.47
N LEU A 146 -28.11 0.45 -30.39
CA LEU A 146 -26.75 0.32 -29.88
C LEU A 146 -25.82 -0.32 -30.92
N THR A 147 -26.29 -1.36 -31.59
CA THR A 147 -25.51 -2.09 -32.60
C THR A 147 -25.14 -1.16 -33.76
N ILE A 148 -26.06 -0.30 -34.20
CA ILE A 148 -25.81 0.70 -35.25
C ILE A 148 -24.83 1.77 -34.76
N PHE A 149 -25.01 2.30 -33.55
CA PHE A 149 -24.10 3.28 -32.99
C PHE A 149 -22.67 2.74 -32.86
N VAL A 150 -22.52 1.51 -32.36
CA VAL A 150 -21.19 0.87 -32.24
C VAL A 150 -20.59 0.57 -33.61
N LYS A 151 -21.39 0.13 -34.59
CA LYS A 151 -20.92 -0.06 -35.97
C LYS A 151 -20.41 1.24 -36.58
N GLU A 152 -21.17 2.33 -36.46
CA GLU A 152 -20.75 3.64 -36.97
C GLU A 152 -19.55 4.22 -36.20
N PHE A 153 -19.45 3.94 -34.89
CA PHE A 153 -18.30 4.30 -34.06
C PHE A 153 -17.00 3.66 -34.58
N ILE A 154 -17.02 2.35 -34.85
CA ILE A 154 -15.86 1.64 -35.42
C ILE A 154 -15.53 2.14 -36.84
N LYS A 155 -16.55 2.38 -37.66
CA LYS A 155 -16.39 2.92 -39.02
C LYS A 155 -15.74 4.31 -39.00
N CYS A 156 -16.27 5.24 -38.20
CA CYS A 156 -15.68 6.57 -37.99
C CYS A 156 -14.23 6.45 -37.53
N GLY A 157 -13.95 5.49 -36.65
CA GLY A 157 -12.60 5.25 -36.16
C GLY A 157 -11.63 4.80 -37.26
N THR A 158 -12.08 3.95 -38.17
CA THR A 158 -11.29 3.50 -39.32
C THR A 158 -11.05 4.64 -40.30
N GLU A 159 -12.08 5.41 -40.62
CA GLU A 159 -11.99 6.59 -41.51
C GLU A 159 -11.02 7.65 -40.98
N LEU A 160 -11.04 7.91 -39.67
CA LEU A 160 -10.17 8.89 -39.02
C LEU A 160 -8.79 8.32 -38.63
N GLY A 161 -8.53 7.04 -38.91
CA GLY A 161 -7.24 6.40 -38.64
C GLY A 161 -6.90 6.36 -37.14
N ILE A 162 -7.91 6.15 -36.30
CA ILE A 162 -7.79 6.14 -34.84
C ILE A 162 -6.96 4.94 -34.37
N ARG A 163 -6.27 5.15 -33.26
CA ARG A 163 -5.37 4.16 -32.64
C ARG A 163 -5.90 3.59 -31.34
N TYR A 164 -6.87 4.25 -30.72
CA TYR A 164 -7.40 3.89 -29.43
C TYR A 164 -8.88 4.27 -29.31
N TYR A 165 -9.72 3.37 -28.81
CA TYR A 165 -11.11 3.65 -28.44
C TYR A 165 -11.38 3.13 -27.04
N GLU A 166 -12.12 3.88 -26.22
CA GLU A 166 -12.65 3.40 -24.93
C GLU A 166 -14.17 3.59 -24.83
N ALA A 167 -14.83 2.67 -24.13
CA ALA A 167 -16.24 2.79 -23.77
C ALA A 167 -16.46 2.23 -22.35
N PHE A 168 -17.27 2.93 -21.57
CA PHE A 168 -17.72 2.47 -20.26
C PHE A 168 -19.10 1.83 -20.43
N VAL A 169 -19.21 0.55 -20.10
CA VAL A 169 -20.45 -0.23 -20.27
C VAL A 169 -20.96 -0.67 -18.90
N SER A 170 -22.27 -0.61 -18.66
CA SER A 170 -22.86 -1.02 -17.38
C SER A 170 -22.49 -2.46 -17.03
N GLY A 171 -22.13 -2.68 -15.77
CA GLY A 171 -21.87 -4.00 -15.17
C GLY A 171 -23.12 -4.85 -14.95
N TYR A 172 -24.29 -4.36 -15.40
CA TYR A 172 -25.59 -5.02 -15.26
C TYR A 172 -26.26 -5.35 -16.61
N GLU A 173 -25.69 -4.90 -17.73
CA GLU A 173 -26.28 -5.04 -19.08
C GLU A 173 -25.44 -5.96 -19.99
N PRO A 174 -25.57 -7.31 -19.87
CA PRO A 174 -24.73 -8.25 -20.62
C PRO A 174 -24.94 -8.16 -22.14
N SER A 175 -26.13 -7.77 -22.62
CA SER A 175 -26.39 -7.58 -24.05
C SER A 175 -25.58 -6.42 -24.61
N HIS A 176 -25.48 -5.30 -23.88
CA HIS A 176 -24.64 -4.16 -24.29
C HIS A 176 -23.17 -4.56 -24.31
N GLN A 177 -22.71 -5.23 -23.25
CA GLN A 177 -21.33 -5.73 -23.17
C GLN A 177 -20.99 -6.65 -24.34
N ARG A 178 -21.94 -7.48 -24.78
CA ARG A 178 -21.78 -8.36 -25.93
C ARG A 178 -21.61 -7.58 -27.23
N VAL A 179 -22.39 -6.52 -27.48
CA VAL A 179 -22.24 -5.66 -28.67
C VAL A 179 -20.84 -5.06 -28.76
N PHE A 180 -20.32 -4.48 -27.67
CA PHE A 180 -18.96 -3.92 -27.67
C PHE A 180 -17.87 -5.00 -27.84
N TYR A 181 -18.06 -6.16 -27.22
CA TYR A 181 -17.14 -7.29 -27.35
C TYR A 181 -17.10 -7.83 -28.79
N ASP A 182 -18.26 -8.02 -29.41
CA ASP A 182 -18.37 -8.50 -30.80
C ASP A 182 -17.85 -7.46 -31.80
N ALA A 183 -17.88 -6.18 -31.45
CA ALA A 183 -17.23 -5.10 -32.21
C ALA A 183 -15.69 -5.06 -32.06
N GLY A 184 -15.10 -5.99 -31.28
CA GLY A 184 -13.65 -6.15 -31.15
C GLY A 184 -13.01 -5.38 -29.99
N LEU A 185 -13.79 -4.76 -29.10
CA LEU A 185 -13.26 -4.17 -27.88
C LEU A 185 -13.04 -5.26 -26.82
N SER A 186 -12.00 -5.10 -26.01
CA SER A 186 -11.66 -6.02 -24.91
C SER A 186 -12.02 -5.39 -23.57
N PRO A 187 -12.60 -6.15 -22.61
CA PRO A 187 -12.78 -5.68 -21.25
C PRO A 187 -11.41 -5.58 -20.55
N ARG A 188 -11.09 -4.41 -19.99
CA ARG A 188 -9.79 -4.11 -19.35
C ARG A 188 -9.89 -3.53 -17.95
N GLY A 189 -11.06 -3.59 -17.33
CA GLY A 189 -11.26 -3.19 -15.95
C GLY A 189 -12.71 -3.30 -15.53
N TYR A 190 -12.93 -3.63 -14.26
CA TYR A 190 -14.24 -3.59 -13.61
C TYR A 190 -14.19 -2.55 -12.52
N ILE A 191 -15.00 -1.50 -12.64
CA ILE A 191 -14.91 -0.28 -11.86
C ILE A 191 -16.19 -0.18 -11.01
N PRO A 192 -16.15 -0.59 -9.74
CA PRO A 192 -17.32 -0.55 -8.89
C PRO A 192 -17.71 0.89 -8.54
N SER A 193 -19.00 1.15 -8.33
CA SER A 193 -19.50 2.45 -7.87
C SER A 193 -19.02 3.65 -8.71
N TRP A 194 -19.10 3.54 -10.04
CA TRP A 194 -18.51 4.50 -10.97
C TRP A 194 -19.46 5.65 -11.33
N ASN A 195 -20.70 5.32 -11.70
CA ASN A 195 -21.66 6.30 -12.18
C ASN A 195 -22.82 6.43 -11.17
N TYR A 196 -23.13 7.66 -10.75
CA TYR A 196 -24.24 7.90 -9.84
C TYR A 196 -25.54 8.01 -10.61
N ASP A 197 -26.50 7.15 -10.29
CA ASP A 197 -27.86 7.25 -10.78
C ASP A 197 -28.69 8.08 -9.80
N ASN A 198 -29.08 9.28 -10.25
CA ASN A 198 -29.90 10.22 -9.48
C ASN A 198 -31.28 9.64 -9.13
N ASN A 199 -31.82 8.73 -9.93
CA ASN A 199 -33.15 8.18 -9.72
C ASN A 199 -33.16 7.15 -8.59
N SER A 200 -32.19 6.22 -8.58
CA SER A 200 -32.06 5.23 -7.51
C SER A 200 -31.29 5.75 -6.29
N GLY A 201 -30.61 6.89 -6.40
CA GLY A 201 -29.74 7.40 -5.34
C GLY A 201 -28.53 6.48 -5.08
N SER A 202 -28.09 5.75 -6.11
CA SER A 202 -27.07 4.72 -5.97
C SER A 202 -26.03 4.78 -7.08
N PHE A 203 -24.82 4.27 -6.82
CA PHE A 203 -23.77 4.14 -7.81
C PHE A 203 -23.83 2.79 -8.50
N GLU A 204 -23.80 2.81 -9.83
CA GLU A 204 -23.67 1.63 -10.68
C GLU A 204 -22.21 1.33 -11.02
N ASP A 205 -21.93 0.05 -11.22
CA ASP A 205 -20.63 -0.49 -11.61
C ASP A 205 -20.49 -0.46 -13.12
N TYR A 206 -19.28 -0.20 -13.61
CA TYR A 206 -18.99 -0.10 -15.03
C TYR A 206 -17.78 -0.94 -15.43
N ILE A 207 -17.78 -1.37 -16.68
CA ILE A 207 -16.71 -2.14 -17.31
C ILE A 207 -16.05 -1.24 -18.33
N LEU A 208 -14.72 -1.10 -18.24
CA LEU A 208 -13.94 -0.45 -19.28
C LEU A 208 -13.74 -1.43 -20.43
N PHE A 209 -14.36 -1.15 -21.58
CA PHE A 209 -14.03 -1.76 -22.85
C PHE A 209 -13.09 -0.84 -23.62
N ASN A 210 -12.03 -1.38 -24.21
CA ASN A 210 -11.21 -0.61 -25.12
C ASN A 210 -10.59 -1.45 -26.24
N TRP A 211 -10.14 -0.76 -27.27
CA TRP A 211 -9.38 -1.30 -28.37
C TRP A 211 -8.15 -0.41 -28.60
N CYS A 212 -7.03 -1.02 -28.98
CA CYS A 212 -5.83 -0.30 -29.34
C CYS A 212 -5.13 -0.90 -30.56
N LYS A 213 -4.51 -0.04 -31.36
CA LYS A 213 -3.67 -0.43 -32.48
C LYS A 213 -2.30 -0.90 -31.98
N GLY A 214 -1.80 -1.99 -32.58
CA GLY A 214 -0.47 -2.51 -32.33
C GLY A 214 -0.35 -3.37 -31.07
N LYS A 215 0.87 -3.84 -30.79
CA LYS A 215 1.17 -4.64 -29.60
C LYS A 215 1.38 -3.73 -28.39
N ILE A 216 1.02 -4.22 -27.21
CA ILE A 216 1.35 -3.57 -25.95
C ILE A 216 2.85 -3.73 -25.71
N SER A 217 3.51 -2.63 -25.31
CA SER A 217 4.94 -2.66 -25.01
C SER A 217 5.23 -3.66 -23.89
N LYS A 218 6.31 -4.44 -24.05
CA LYS A 218 6.78 -5.35 -22.99
C LYS A 218 7.59 -4.62 -21.91
N ASP A 219 8.04 -3.41 -22.21
CA ASP A 219 8.95 -2.63 -21.36
C ASP A 219 8.22 -1.65 -20.44
N ILE A 220 6.90 -1.84 -20.22
CA ILE A 220 6.12 -0.97 -19.33
C ILE A 220 6.62 -1.19 -17.89
N GLN A 221 7.07 -0.10 -17.26
CA GLN A 221 7.51 -0.14 -15.87
C GLN A 221 6.31 -0.11 -14.93
N LEU A 222 6.03 -1.23 -14.28
CA LEU A 222 4.83 -1.46 -13.49
C LEU A 222 5.18 -1.78 -12.04
N ILE A 223 4.38 -1.28 -11.10
CA ILE A 223 4.38 -1.80 -9.73
C ILE A 223 3.77 -3.21 -9.69
N GLU A 224 4.02 -3.97 -8.64
CA GLU A 224 3.54 -5.36 -8.52
C GLU A 224 2.02 -5.46 -8.65
N GLU A 225 1.26 -4.56 -8.03
CA GLU A 225 -0.20 -4.54 -8.14
C GLU A 225 -0.69 -4.32 -9.58
N ALA A 226 0.05 -3.57 -10.40
CA ALA A 226 -0.29 -3.33 -11.79
C ALA A 226 0.10 -4.53 -12.68
N LYS A 227 1.20 -5.23 -12.36
CA LYS A 227 1.55 -6.50 -13.00
C LYS A 227 0.50 -7.57 -12.74
N GLU A 228 -0.06 -7.61 -11.53
CA GLU A 228 -1.19 -8.49 -11.18
C GLU A 228 -2.41 -8.21 -12.07
N LEU A 229 -2.80 -6.93 -12.23
CA LEU A 229 -3.91 -6.55 -13.11
C LEU A 229 -3.68 -7.07 -14.53
N LEU A 230 -2.52 -6.77 -15.11
CA LEU A 230 -2.17 -7.19 -16.48
C LEU A 230 -2.09 -8.71 -16.63
N GLY A 231 -1.63 -9.42 -15.59
CA GLY A 231 -1.63 -10.88 -15.55
C GLY A 231 -3.05 -11.45 -15.59
N VAL A 232 -4.01 -10.83 -14.90
CA VAL A 232 -5.43 -11.23 -14.93
C VAL A 232 -6.06 -10.91 -16.30
N LEU A 233 -5.71 -9.78 -16.91
CA LEU A 233 -6.16 -9.41 -18.25
C LEU A 233 -5.56 -10.31 -19.35
N GLY A 234 -4.53 -11.11 -19.05
CA GLY A 234 -3.84 -11.96 -20.02
C GLY A 234 -2.86 -11.18 -20.91
N GLU A 235 -2.51 -9.96 -20.52
CA GLU A 235 -1.70 -9.02 -21.29
C GLU A 235 -0.23 -9.00 -20.86
N TYR A 236 0.09 -9.69 -19.76
CA TYR A 236 1.46 -9.90 -19.30
C TYR A 236 1.90 -11.35 -19.61
N GLY A 237 3.13 -11.50 -20.11
CA GLY A 237 3.68 -12.74 -20.69
C GLY A 237 3.25 -14.03 -19.96
N LYS A 238 2.82 -15.02 -20.75
CA LYS A 238 2.47 -16.39 -20.33
C LYS A 238 3.61 -17.01 -19.50
N ASN A 239 3.61 -16.82 -18.19
CA ASN A 239 4.46 -17.61 -17.28
C ASN A 239 3.98 -17.67 -15.82
N ILE A 240 2.77 -17.18 -15.52
CA ILE A 240 2.20 -17.38 -14.18
C ILE A 240 1.09 -18.43 -14.31
N ASN A 241 1.32 -19.60 -13.70
CA ASN A 241 0.32 -20.64 -13.45
C ASN A 241 -0.81 -20.06 -12.58
N SER A 242 -1.69 -19.25 -13.18
CA SER A 242 -2.66 -18.41 -12.47
C SER A 242 -3.89 -19.17 -11.96
N LYS A 243 -4.08 -20.43 -12.36
CA LYS A 243 -5.29 -21.20 -12.01
C LYS A 243 -5.39 -21.62 -10.55
N ARG A 244 -4.27 -21.68 -9.79
CA ARG A 244 -4.29 -22.23 -8.41
C ARG A 244 -4.02 -21.21 -7.29
N ILE A 245 -3.44 -20.05 -7.60
CA ILE A 245 -3.05 -19.06 -6.58
C ILE A 245 -4.19 -18.05 -6.31
N VAL A 246 -5.09 -17.84 -7.29
CA VAL A 246 -6.05 -16.70 -7.30
C VAL A 246 -7.21 -16.82 -6.31
N SER A 247 -7.72 -18.02 -6.01
CA SER A 247 -9.01 -18.12 -5.31
C SER A 247 -8.96 -18.18 -3.78
N GLN A 248 -7.82 -18.50 -3.16
CA GLN A 248 -7.76 -18.71 -1.70
C GLN A 248 -6.71 -17.85 -0.97
N ILE A 249 -5.61 -17.47 -1.61
CA ILE A 249 -4.54 -16.68 -0.96
C ILE A 249 -4.81 -15.17 -1.04
N PHE A 250 -5.55 -14.71 -2.05
CA PHE A 250 -5.78 -13.29 -2.34
C PHE A 250 -6.58 -12.53 -1.26
N PRO A 251 -7.72 -13.03 -0.75
CA PRO A 251 -8.52 -12.27 0.20
C PRO A 251 -7.80 -12.10 1.55
N ALA A 252 -7.09 -13.13 1.99
CA ALA A 252 -6.39 -13.15 3.28
C ALA A 252 -5.17 -12.22 3.27
N TYR A 253 -4.34 -12.27 2.22
CA TYR A 253 -3.15 -11.42 2.11
C TYR A 253 -3.51 -9.93 2.04
N TYR A 254 -4.49 -9.54 1.21
CA TYR A 254 -4.94 -8.13 1.13
C TYR A 254 -5.69 -7.69 2.39
N SER A 255 -6.46 -8.57 3.03
CA SER A 255 -7.08 -8.31 4.34
C SER A 255 -6.03 -8.03 5.41
N ILE A 256 -4.94 -8.81 5.46
CA ILE A 256 -3.84 -8.61 6.43
C ILE A 256 -3.02 -7.38 6.07
N LYS A 257 -2.59 -7.23 4.81
CA LYS A 257 -1.82 -6.07 4.32
C LYS A 257 -2.58 -4.76 4.55
N SER A 258 -3.88 -4.70 4.24
CA SER A 258 -4.73 -3.53 4.48
C SER A 258 -4.99 -3.26 5.96
N ARG A 259 -5.17 -4.30 6.80
CA ARG A 259 -5.33 -4.11 8.25
C ARG A 259 -4.04 -3.61 8.90
N VAL A 260 -2.89 -4.19 8.54
CA VAL A 260 -1.57 -3.79 9.05
C VAL A 260 -1.20 -2.39 8.53
N SER A 261 -1.43 -2.11 7.24
CA SER A 261 -1.15 -0.78 6.68
C SER A 261 -2.08 0.29 7.28
N ASN A 262 -3.37 -0.02 7.50
CA ASN A 262 -4.30 0.90 8.16
C ASN A 262 -3.91 1.18 9.61
N LEU A 263 -3.50 0.16 10.39
CA LEU A 263 -2.97 0.33 11.75
C LEU A 263 -1.70 1.19 11.77
N TRP A 264 -0.80 0.98 10.81
CA TRP A 264 0.45 1.75 10.66
C TRP A 264 0.23 3.16 10.10
N ASN A 265 -0.93 3.42 9.51
CA ASN A 265 -1.32 4.71 8.93
C ASN A 265 -2.10 5.62 9.91
N PHE A 266 -2.28 5.21 11.16
CA PHE A 266 -2.77 6.10 12.23
C PHE A 266 -1.62 6.56 13.13
N PRO A 267 -0.96 7.70 12.84
CA PRO A 267 0.10 8.27 13.68
C PRO A 267 -0.31 8.39 15.14
N LYS A 268 -1.59 8.67 15.42
CA LYS A 268 -2.11 8.82 16.77
C LYS A 268 -2.08 7.51 17.57
N VAL A 269 -2.47 6.40 16.95
CA VAL A 269 -2.50 5.09 17.62
C VAL A 269 -1.09 4.61 17.92
N VAL A 270 -0.19 4.71 16.93
CA VAL A 270 1.24 4.35 17.11
C VAL A 270 1.91 5.22 18.17
N LYS A 271 1.66 6.54 18.17
CA LYS A 271 2.19 7.44 19.21
C LYS A 271 1.65 7.08 20.60
N SER A 272 0.35 6.80 20.72
CA SER A 272 -0.25 6.41 22.00
C SER A 272 0.30 5.08 22.51
N SER A 273 0.42 4.06 21.66
CA SER A 273 0.98 2.76 22.04
C SER A 273 2.45 2.88 22.47
N LEU A 274 3.22 3.73 21.78
CA LEU A 274 4.61 4.02 22.15
C LEU A 274 4.71 4.67 23.55
N VAL A 275 3.85 5.66 23.85
CA VAL A 275 3.83 6.35 25.15
C VAL A 275 3.45 5.38 26.27
N VAL A 276 2.37 4.62 26.10
CA VAL A 276 1.94 3.62 27.09
C VAL A 276 3.02 2.57 27.30
N GLY A 277 3.59 2.02 26.22
CA GLY A 277 4.66 1.03 26.28
C GLY A 277 5.91 1.54 27.02
N MET A 278 6.32 2.79 26.79
CA MET A 278 7.47 3.40 27.46
C MET A 278 7.22 3.62 28.95
N ILE A 279 6.02 4.09 29.33
CA ILE A 279 5.64 4.26 30.75
C ILE A 279 5.65 2.91 31.46
N LEU A 280 5.05 1.88 30.86
CA LEU A 280 5.03 0.53 31.44
C LEU A 280 6.45 -0.06 31.55
N TYR A 281 7.27 0.07 30.51
CA TYR A 281 8.66 -0.40 30.52
C TYR A 281 9.46 0.21 31.68
N LEU A 282 9.49 1.54 31.78
CA LEU A 282 10.25 2.24 32.82
C LEU A 282 9.66 1.99 34.21
N GLY A 283 8.32 1.98 34.32
CA GLY A 283 7.63 1.70 35.57
C GLY A 283 7.96 0.31 36.12
N PHE A 284 7.93 -0.73 35.27
CA PHE A 284 8.29 -2.08 35.69
C PHE A 284 9.78 -2.24 35.98
N LEU A 285 10.67 -1.61 35.20
CA LEU A 285 12.12 -1.66 35.43
C LEU A 285 12.53 -0.99 36.74
N PHE A 286 12.09 0.23 37.00
CA PHE A 286 12.42 0.91 38.25
C PHE A 286 11.69 0.31 39.44
N GLY A 287 10.44 -0.14 39.23
CA GLY A 287 9.69 -0.84 40.26
C GLY A 287 10.34 -2.17 40.66
N SER A 288 10.91 -2.94 39.73
CA SER A 288 11.61 -4.19 40.09
C SER A 288 12.86 -3.92 40.91
N MET A 289 13.57 -2.82 40.64
CA MET A 289 14.70 -2.35 41.45
C MET A 289 14.28 -1.97 42.88
N VAL A 290 13.18 -1.21 43.02
CA VAL A 290 12.63 -0.85 44.34
C VAL A 290 12.22 -2.11 45.10
N VAL A 291 11.51 -3.04 44.44
CA VAL A 291 11.06 -4.30 45.05
C VAL A 291 12.24 -5.15 45.49
N ALA A 292 13.29 -5.29 44.67
CA ALA A 292 14.49 -6.05 45.00
C ALA A 292 15.28 -5.43 46.16
N ASN A 293 15.35 -4.10 46.24
CA ASN A 293 16.09 -3.41 47.30
C ASN A 293 15.39 -3.50 48.67
N PHE A 294 14.06 -3.34 48.72
CA PHE A 294 13.31 -3.28 49.99
C PHE A 294 12.75 -4.64 50.45
N PHE A 295 12.45 -5.54 49.50
CA PHE A 295 11.75 -6.80 49.77
C PHE A 295 12.53 -8.03 49.28
N GLY A 296 13.74 -7.84 48.74
CA GLY A 296 14.59 -8.93 48.27
C GLY A 296 15.19 -9.74 49.42
N PRO A 297 15.34 -11.08 49.27
CA PRO A 297 15.85 -11.94 50.35
C PRO A 297 17.30 -11.64 50.75
N PHE A 298 18.15 -11.26 49.78
CA PHE A 298 19.58 -11.03 50.00
C PHE A 298 20.00 -9.55 49.93
N GLY A 299 19.04 -8.62 49.74
CA GLY A 299 19.30 -7.19 49.54
C GLY A 299 19.99 -6.89 48.20
N TYR A 300 19.29 -6.20 47.30
CA TYR A 300 19.82 -5.85 45.99
C TYR A 300 20.59 -4.51 46.01
N ASN A 301 21.78 -4.47 45.39
CA ASN A 301 22.58 -3.25 45.24
C ASN A 301 23.18 -3.15 43.83
N ILE A 302 22.89 -2.04 43.14
CA ILE A 302 23.31 -1.70 41.76
C ILE A 302 24.84 -1.77 41.58
N ILE A 303 25.61 -1.49 42.63
CA ILE A 303 27.08 -1.47 42.54
C ILE A 303 27.63 -2.89 42.44
N THR A 304 27.04 -3.83 43.18
CA THR A 304 27.56 -5.20 43.33
C THR A 304 26.78 -6.23 42.53
N HIS A 305 25.60 -5.90 42.02
CA HIS A 305 24.69 -6.82 41.36
C HIS A 305 24.35 -6.37 39.93
N THR A 306 24.30 -7.34 39.02
CA THR A 306 23.98 -7.14 37.60
C THR A 306 22.50 -6.82 37.41
N ILE A 307 22.14 -6.21 36.28
CA ILE A 307 20.73 -5.89 36.00
C ILE A 307 19.92 -7.17 35.89
N SER A 308 20.48 -8.18 35.22
CA SER A 308 19.82 -9.48 35.03
C SER A 308 19.50 -10.24 36.32
N GLN A 309 20.17 -9.93 37.43
CA GLN A 309 19.83 -10.50 38.74
C GLN A 309 18.46 -10.04 39.25
N LEU A 310 17.90 -8.93 38.74
CA LEU A 310 16.51 -8.54 38.96
C LEU A 310 15.51 -9.54 38.36
N GLY A 311 15.95 -10.42 37.46
CA GLY A 311 15.14 -11.50 36.90
C GLY A 311 15.29 -12.83 37.65
N THR A 312 15.75 -12.82 38.92
CA THR A 312 15.97 -14.04 39.72
C THR A 312 15.24 -14.00 41.06
N HIS A 313 14.73 -15.16 41.50
CA HIS A 313 14.08 -15.33 42.80
C HIS A 313 15.03 -15.11 43.98
N SER A 314 16.34 -15.21 43.75
CA SER A 314 17.35 -14.92 44.77
C SER A 314 17.34 -13.44 45.19
N PHE A 315 17.07 -12.52 44.26
CA PHE A 315 17.19 -11.08 44.55
C PHE A 315 15.86 -10.34 44.56
N THR A 316 14.81 -10.88 43.95
CA THR A 316 13.48 -10.25 43.98
C THR A 316 12.38 -11.28 44.24
N PRO A 317 11.38 -10.94 45.08
CA PRO A 317 10.21 -11.80 45.28
C PRO A 317 9.35 -11.94 44.01
N ILE A 318 9.45 -11.00 43.06
CA ILE A 318 8.66 -11.00 41.82
C ILE A 318 9.59 -10.82 40.58
N PRO A 319 10.36 -11.84 40.19
CA PRO A 319 11.29 -11.77 39.04
C PRO A 319 10.62 -11.45 37.72
N SER A 320 9.37 -11.91 37.57
CA SER A 320 8.55 -11.67 36.37
C SER A 320 8.32 -10.18 36.10
N MET A 321 8.43 -9.31 37.10
CA MET A 321 8.31 -7.86 36.92
C MET A 321 9.42 -7.31 36.00
N PHE A 322 10.67 -7.74 36.22
CA PHE A 322 11.78 -7.37 35.36
C PHE A 322 11.64 -8.00 33.96
N ASP A 323 11.29 -9.28 33.90
CA ASP A 323 11.12 -10.01 32.63
C ASP A 323 10.04 -9.36 31.74
N VAL A 324 8.89 -8.99 32.34
CA VAL A 324 7.80 -8.27 31.66
C VAL A 324 8.27 -6.88 31.21
N SER A 325 9.09 -6.18 32.02
CA SER A 325 9.67 -4.91 31.60
C SER A 325 10.49 -5.08 30.31
N CYS A 326 11.34 -6.11 30.23
CA CYS A 326 12.16 -6.40 29.06
C CYS A 326 11.28 -6.74 27.85
N VAL A 327 10.25 -7.56 27.99
CA VAL A 327 9.34 -7.89 26.88
C VAL A 327 8.63 -6.64 26.35
N ILE A 328 8.04 -5.83 27.23
CA ILE A 328 7.34 -4.59 26.86
C ILE A 328 8.32 -3.59 26.25
N GLY A 329 9.49 -3.43 26.86
CA GLY A 329 10.57 -2.55 26.38
C GLY A 329 11.04 -2.95 24.99
N GLY A 330 11.23 -4.24 24.75
CA GLY A 330 11.61 -4.79 23.44
C GLY A 330 10.57 -4.49 22.36
N PHE A 331 9.28 -4.77 22.60
CA PHE A 331 8.22 -4.43 21.64
C PHE A 331 8.13 -2.92 21.38
N THR A 332 8.18 -2.12 22.43
CA THR A 332 8.10 -0.65 22.34
C THR A 332 9.27 -0.09 21.54
N THR A 333 10.49 -0.58 21.79
CA THR A 333 11.70 -0.13 21.10
C THR A 333 11.78 -0.63 19.65
N VAL A 334 11.24 -1.81 19.31
CA VAL A 334 11.07 -2.23 17.90
C VAL A 334 10.20 -1.23 17.15
N LEU A 335 9.01 -0.92 17.69
CA LEU A 335 8.08 0.03 17.07
C LEU A 335 8.72 1.42 16.96
N PHE A 336 9.42 1.86 18.00
CA PHE A 336 10.13 3.13 18.02
C PHE A 336 11.19 3.20 16.92
N ASN A 337 12.06 2.20 16.78
CA ASN A 337 13.12 2.18 15.77
C ASN A 337 12.57 2.20 14.34
N CYS A 338 11.50 1.43 14.08
CA CYS A 338 10.79 1.46 12.79
C CYS A 338 10.22 2.85 12.48
N TYR A 339 9.62 3.51 13.46
CA TYR A 339 9.04 4.84 13.27
C TYR A 339 10.12 5.94 13.18
N LEU A 340 11.21 5.81 13.93
CA LEU A 340 12.39 6.70 13.86
C LEU A 340 13.04 6.65 12.47
N TYR A 341 13.20 5.46 11.89
CA TYR A 341 13.68 5.27 10.52
C TYR A 341 12.86 6.09 9.51
N LYS A 342 11.53 5.95 9.56
CA LYS A 342 10.60 6.66 8.68
C LYS A 342 10.72 8.17 8.86
N ARG A 343 10.83 8.66 10.10
CA ARG A 343 10.96 10.10 10.39
C ARG A 343 12.32 10.68 9.97
N LEU A 344 13.42 9.94 10.15
CA LEU A 344 14.75 10.32 9.67
C LEU A 344 14.77 10.43 8.14
N HIS A 345 14.17 9.45 7.46
CA HIS A 345 14.06 9.44 5.99
C HIS A 345 13.26 10.64 5.47
N LEU A 346 12.12 10.97 6.10
CA LEU A 346 11.31 12.14 5.74
C LEU A 346 11.98 13.48 6.07
N SER A 347 12.94 13.48 7.00
CA SER A 347 13.69 14.67 7.41
C SER A 347 14.95 14.91 6.57
N SER A 348 15.15 14.13 5.50
CA SER A 348 16.35 14.15 4.68
C SER A 348 16.56 15.48 3.95
N PRO A 349 17.80 16.01 3.89
CA PRO A 349 18.12 17.20 3.11
C PRO A 349 18.00 16.92 1.60
N GLN A 350 17.11 17.63 0.91
CA GLN A 350 16.72 17.36 -0.49
C GLN A 350 17.82 17.56 -1.57
N ARG A 351 19.06 17.95 -1.24
CA ARG A 351 19.95 18.58 -2.24
C ARG A 351 21.45 18.23 -2.26
N LYS A 352 21.94 17.15 -1.60
CA LYS A 352 23.39 16.85 -1.59
C LYS A 352 23.81 15.51 -2.22
N LYS A 353 25.02 15.51 -2.80
CA LYS A 353 25.71 14.42 -3.54
C LYS A 353 25.88 13.09 -2.78
N ASN A 354 25.57 13.03 -1.47
CA ASN A 354 25.80 11.87 -0.59
C ASN A 354 24.51 11.22 -0.05
N MET A 355 23.36 11.41 -0.70
CA MET A 355 22.07 10.86 -0.26
C MET A 355 22.04 9.33 -0.12
N LEU A 356 22.72 8.61 -1.03
CA LEU A 356 22.79 7.15 -0.96
C LEU A 356 23.45 6.66 0.33
N LEU A 357 24.54 7.32 0.75
CA LEU A 357 25.25 6.98 1.99
C LEU A 357 24.39 7.29 3.23
N PHE A 358 23.69 8.42 3.24
CA PHE A 358 22.72 8.75 4.29
C PHE A 358 21.66 7.66 4.46
N TYR A 359 21.04 7.24 3.35
CA TYR A 359 20.00 6.20 3.40
C TYR A 359 20.54 4.85 3.85
N LYS A 360 21.74 4.46 3.37
CA LYS A 360 22.39 3.22 3.82
C LYS A 360 22.66 3.25 5.32
N ILE A 361 23.34 4.28 5.82
CA ILE A 361 23.67 4.39 7.25
C ILE A 361 22.39 4.39 8.08
N THR A 362 21.41 5.24 7.75
CA THR A 362 20.14 5.33 8.50
C THR A 362 19.39 3.99 8.53
N LYS A 363 19.38 3.26 7.40
CA LYS A 363 18.78 1.93 7.32
C LYS A 363 19.53 0.93 8.22
N TYR A 364 20.85 0.86 8.14
CA TYR A 364 21.65 -0.03 8.98
C TYR A 364 21.51 0.30 10.46
N SER A 365 21.56 1.58 10.85
CA SER A 365 21.34 1.98 12.25
C SER A 365 19.99 1.50 12.77
N SER A 366 18.93 1.63 11.95
CA SER A 366 17.59 1.22 12.35
C SER A 366 17.45 -0.30 12.46
N ILE A 367 18.08 -1.05 11.54
CA ILE A 367 18.15 -2.52 11.61
C ILE A 367 18.86 -2.95 12.90
N LEU A 368 20.01 -2.34 13.22
CA LEU A 368 20.75 -2.63 14.46
C LEU A 368 19.95 -2.27 15.72
N GLY A 369 19.18 -1.18 15.68
CA GLY A 369 18.28 -0.81 16.76
C GLY A 369 17.17 -1.84 16.97
N VAL A 370 16.58 -2.35 15.88
CA VAL A 370 15.60 -3.44 15.93
C VAL A 370 16.23 -4.73 16.46
N VAL A 371 17.46 -5.07 16.03
CA VAL A 371 18.20 -6.22 16.55
C VAL A 371 18.45 -6.09 18.06
N GLY A 372 18.86 -4.91 18.53
CA GLY A 372 19.00 -4.64 19.97
C GLY A 372 17.67 -4.75 20.71
N SER A 373 16.58 -4.27 20.11
CA SER A 373 15.22 -4.36 20.67
C SER A 373 14.74 -5.81 20.80
N LEU A 374 15.04 -6.65 19.81
CA LEU A 374 14.81 -8.09 19.88
C LEU A 374 15.68 -8.75 20.96
N GLY A 375 16.93 -8.31 21.10
CA GLY A 375 17.79 -8.73 22.20
C GLY A 375 17.13 -8.50 23.56
N ILE A 376 16.66 -7.28 23.84
CA ILE A 376 15.94 -6.97 25.10
C ILE A 376 14.68 -7.81 25.27
N LEU A 377 13.89 -7.99 24.21
CA LEU A 377 12.71 -8.85 24.26
C LEU A 377 13.07 -10.27 24.69
N PHE A 378 14.13 -10.84 24.10
CA PHE A 378 14.60 -12.18 24.42
C PHE A 378 15.31 -12.27 25.77
N VAL A 379 15.92 -11.19 26.30
CA VAL A 379 16.40 -11.14 27.69
C VAL A 379 15.23 -11.40 28.66
N GLY A 380 14.05 -10.82 28.39
CA GLY A 380 12.85 -11.07 29.19
C GLY A 380 12.30 -12.48 29.04
N ILE A 381 12.44 -13.12 27.88
CA ILE A 381 11.99 -14.51 27.68
C ILE A 381 12.98 -15.50 28.31
N PHE A 382 14.27 -15.32 28.06
CA PHE A 382 15.36 -16.14 28.58
C PHE A 382 16.02 -15.42 29.74
N SER A 383 15.32 -15.32 30.88
CA SER A 383 15.89 -14.77 32.11
C SER A 383 17.08 -15.60 32.59
N LEU A 384 17.85 -15.08 33.55
CA LEU A 384 19.06 -15.72 34.06
C LEU A 384 18.80 -17.12 34.65
N GLU A 385 17.59 -17.37 35.18
CA GLU A 385 17.18 -18.69 35.67
C GLU A 385 16.65 -19.60 34.54
N ARG A 386 16.01 -19.04 33.51
CA ARG A 386 15.47 -19.84 32.40
C ARG A 386 16.54 -20.24 31.41
N ASN A 387 17.53 -19.37 31.14
CA ASN A 387 18.78 -19.51 30.34
C ASN A 387 18.73 -20.24 28.97
N GLY A 388 17.57 -20.75 28.56
CA GLY A 388 17.29 -21.53 27.37
C GLY A 388 18.08 -22.85 27.25
N PRO A 389 17.89 -23.59 26.15
CA PRO A 389 18.71 -24.77 25.85
C PRO A 389 20.19 -24.38 25.80
N LEU A 390 21.05 -25.17 26.46
CA LEU A 390 22.51 -24.97 26.60
C LEU A 390 22.97 -23.94 27.64
N GLY A 391 22.08 -23.31 28.40
CA GLY A 391 22.49 -22.48 29.55
C GLY A 391 23.10 -21.11 29.23
N ASN A 392 23.32 -20.79 27.94
CA ASN A 392 24.11 -19.64 27.51
C ASN A 392 23.29 -18.58 26.75
N LEU A 393 21.98 -18.80 26.52
CA LEU A 393 21.20 -17.94 25.65
C LEU A 393 21.01 -16.55 26.25
N HIS A 394 20.84 -16.42 27.57
CA HIS A 394 20.71 -15.13 28.24
C HIS A 394 21.89 -14.19 27.99
N GLY A 395 23.12 -14.70 28.14
CA GLY A 395 24.33 -13.92 27.89
C GLY A 395 24.43 -13.46 26.44
N LEU A 396 24.12 -14.35 25.48
CA LEU A 396 24.13 -14.04 24.06
C LEU A 396 23.09 -12.96 23.70
N VAL A 397 21.84 -13.08 24.15
CA VAL A 397 20.79 -12.09 23.84
C VAL A 397 21.03 -10.75 24.55
N SER A 398 21.69 -10.76 25.71
CA SER A 398 22.13 -9.53 26.41
C SER A 398 23.24 -8.79 25.63
N ILE A 399 24.21 -9.52 25.07
CA ILE A 399 25.23 -8.93 24.19
C ILE A 399 24.58 -8.33 22.94
N ILE A 400 23.62 -9.04 22.34
CA ILE A 400 22.86 -8.54 21.18
C ILE A 400 22.08 -7.27 21.54
N ALA A 401 21.42 -7.26 22.70
CA ALA A 401 20.68 -6.11 23.19
C ALA A 401 21.56 -4.87 23.30
N PHE A 402 22.59 -4.94 24.15
CA PHE A 402 23.47 -3.81 24.43
C PHE A 402 24.30 -3.38 23.22
N GLY A 403 24.87 -4.34 22.48
CA GLY A 403 25.63 -4.06 21.27
C GLY A 403 24.77 -3.44 20.16
N GLY A 404 23.58 -3.98 19.94
CA GLY A 404 22.63 -3.46 18.94
C GLY A 404 22.23 -2.01 19.21
N PHE A 405 21.84 -1.70 20.46
CA PHE A 405 21.50 -0.32 20.84
C PHE A 405 22.68 0.63 20.79
N ALA A 406 23.85 0.24 21.30
CA ALA A 406 25.03 1.10 21.31
C ALA A 406 25.48 1.47 19.90
N VAL A 407 25.59 0.49 18.99
CA VAL A 407 26.00 0.75 17.60
C VAL A 407 24.92 1.51 16.83
N SER A 408 23.63 1.22 17.08
CA SER A 408 22.52 1.96 16.48
C SER A 408 22.54 3.44 16.86
N LEU A 409 22.65 3.74 18.16
CA LEU A 409 22.67 5.11 18.68
C LEU A 409 23.91 5.88 18.22
N LEU A 410 25.08 5.26 18.19
CA LEU A 410 26.29 5.84 17.63
C LEU A 410 26.09 6.21 16.15
N SER A 411 25.55 5.29 15.36
CA SER A 411 25.34 5.47 13.93
C SER A 411 24.28 6.55 13.62
N ILE A 412 23.20 6.61 14.41
CA ILE A 412 22.20 7.70 14.35
C ILE A 412 22.85 9.03 14.70
N SER A 413 23.69 9.08 15.74
CA SER A 413 24.36 10.29 16.18
C SER A 413 25.31 10.84 15.12
N ILE A 414 26.16 9.98 14.54
CA ILE A 414 27.02 10.33 13.40
C ILE A 414 26.18 10.85 12.23
N THR A 415 25.03 10.25 11.95
CA THR A 415 24.12 10.68 10.88
C THR A 415 23.55 12.08 11.14
N ILE A 416 23.11 12.37 12.37
CA ILE A 416 22.58 13.68 12.75
C ILE A 416 23.66 14.77 12.69
N PHE A 417 24.90 14.47 13.07
CA PHE A 417 26.00 15.42 12.97
C PHE A 417 26.43 15.69 11.54
N LYS A 418 26.54 14.62 10.72
CA LYS A 418 27.06 14.69 9.35
C LYS A 418 26.05 15.30 8.37
N TYR A 419 24.75 15.09 8.60
CA TYR A 419 23.69 15.53 7.69
C TYR A 419 22.78 16.54 8.38
N ASN A 420 22.30 17.54 7.64
CA ASN A 420 21.42 18.57 8.19
C ASN A 420 19.99 18.01 8.38
N THR A 421 19.81 17.19 9.42
CA THR A 421 18.51 16.61 9.79
C THR A 421 17.69 17.61 10.61
N LYS A 422 16.39 17.35 10.75
CA LYS A 422 15.52 18.15 11.65
C LYS A 422 15.75 17.85 13.13
N ILE A 423 16.54 16.82 13.48
CA ILE A 423 16.80 16.43 14.86
C ILE A 423 17.82 17.41 15.47
N PRO A 424 17.55 17.99 16.65
CA PRO A 424 18.52 18.84 17.34
C PRO A 424 19.84 18.10 17.60
N LYS A 425 20.97 18.72 17.26
CA LYS A 425 22.31 18.13 17.46
C LYS A 425 22.61 17.78 18.92
N ILE A 426 22.00 18.48 19.87
CA ILE A 426 22.13 18.16 21.31
C ILE A 426 21.68 16.73 21.63
N LEU A 427 20.65 16.22 20.95
CA LEU A 427 20.17 14.85 21.15
C LEU A 427 21.14 13.80 20.59
N ALA A 428 21.97 14.18 19.62
CA ALA A 428 22.97 13.30 19.04
C ALA A 428 24.23 13.16 19.91
N VAL A 429 24.49 14.10 20.83
CA VAL A 429 25.65 13.99 21.74
C VAL A 429 25.50 12.76 22.63
N ASN A 430 24.29 12.53 23.14
CA ASN A 430 24.04 11.43 24.07
C ASN A 430 24.28 10.05 23.47
N GLY A 431 24.06 9.86 22.16
CA GLY A 431 24.21 8.55 21.52
C GLY A 431 25.65 8.04 21.39
N PHE A 432 26.67 8.82 21.76
CA PHE A 432 28.06 8.34 21.90
C PHE A 432 28.32 7.65 23.24
N ILE A 433 27.58 8.03 24.28
CA ILE A 433 27.80 7.58 25.67
C ILE A 433 27.62 6.06 25.82
N PRO A 434 26.59 5.41 25.23
CA PRO A 434 26.44 3.96 25.30
C PRO A 434 27.63 3.18 24.74
N SER A 435 28.27 3.66 23.68
CA SER A 435 29.45 2.98 23.13
C SER A 435 30.64 3.04 24.07
N ILE A 436 30.80 4.13 24.82
CA ILE A 436 31.86 4.26 25.83
C ILE A 436 31.63 3.25 26.96
N PHE A 437 30.42 3.19 27.52
CA PHE A 437 30.11 2.23 28.59
C PHE A 437 30.11 0.77 28.11
N LEU A 438 29.80 0.51 26.84
CA LEU A 438 29.93 -0.83 26.27
C LEU A 438 31.40 -1.28 26.27
N ILE A 439 32.32 -0.39 25.86
CA ILE A 439 33.76 -0.68 25.87
C ILE A 439 34.25 -0.88 27.31
N LEU A 440 33.87 -0.01 28.24
CA LEU A 440 34.25 -0.13 29.65
C LEU A 440 33.72 -1.42 30.28
N TYR A 441 32.48 -1.81 29.96
CA TYR A 441 31.90 -3.08 30.41
C TYR A 441 32.73 -4.28 29.94
N PHE A 442 33.17 -4.32 28.69
CA PHE A 442 34.02 -5.41 28.18
C PHE A 442 35.43 -5.42 28.78
N ILE A 443 35.97 -4.28 29.18
CA ILE A 443 37.31 -4.18 29.79
C ILE A 443 37.28 -4.64 31.26
N PHE A 444 36.30 -4.15 32.03
CA PHE A 444 36.31 -4.30 33.49
C PHE A 444 35.37 -5.39 33.99
N ILE A 445 34.32 -5.74 33.24
CA ILE A 445 33.32 -6.78 33.60
C ILE A 445 32.75 -6.56 35.01
N LEU A 446 32.49 -5.30 35.38
CA LEU A 446 31.89 -4.94 36.67
C LEU A 446 30.38 -4.66 36.51
N PRO A 447 29.53 -5.09 37.48
CA PRO A 447 28.09 -4.86 37.42
C PRO A 447 27.68 -3.39 37.25
N ILE A 448 28.41 -2.48 37.89
CA ILE A 448 28.15 -1.04 37.75
C ILE A 448 28.24 -0.53 36.30
N PHE A 449 29.12 -1.11 35.48
CA PHE A 449 29.25 -0.70 34.07
C PHE A 449 28.09 -1.21 33.21
N GLU A 450 27.49 -2.35 33.57
CA GLU A 450 26.27 -2.84 32.93
C GLU A 450 25.10 -1.86 33.20
N TRP A 451 24.96 -1.41 34.44
CA TRP A 451 23.98 -0.40 34.85
C TRP A 451 24.19 0.94 34.15
N LEU A 452 25.43 1.45 34.12
CA LEU A 452 25.75 2.69 33.42
C LEU A 452 25.48 2.56 31.90
N LEU A 453 25.71 1.39 31.33
CA LEU A 453 25.38 1.10 29.94
C LEU A 453 23.85 1.15 29.71
N LEU A 454 23.04 0.47 30.52
CA LEU A 454 21.58 0.55 30.43
C LEU A 454 21.06 1.98 30.58
N LEU A 455 21.51 2.69 31.62
CA LEU A 455 21.09 4.06 31.90
C LEU A 455 21.49 5.01 30.78
N SER A 456 22.66 4.83 30.17
CA SER A 456 23.09 5.63 29.03
C SER A 456 22.23 5.39 27.78
N ILE A 457 21.79 4.14 27.55
CA ILE A 457 20.88 3.79 26.46
C ILE A 457 19.52 4.45 26.69
N ILE A 458 18.96 4.35 27.90
CA ILE A 458 17.69 4.98 28.26
C ILE A 458 17.79 6.51 28.10
N THR A 459 18.85 7.12 28.63
CA THR A 459 19.08 8.59 28.56
C THR A 459 19.31 9.08 27.13
N SER A 460 19.74 8.21 26.21
CA SER A 460 19.87 8.53 24.79
C SER A 460 18.57 8.33 24.02
N LEU A 461 17.85 7.23 24.27
CA LEU A 461 16.61 6.88 23.59
C LEU A 461 15.44 7.76 24.03
N PHE A 462 15.33 8.07 25.32
CA PHE A 462 14.16 8.78 25.86
C PHE A 462 14.00 10.20 25.29
N PRO A 463 15.05 11.03 25.17
CA PRO A 463 14.94 12.33 24.49
C PRO A 463 14.58 12.21 23.00
N LEU A 464 15.14 11.22 22.29
CA LEU A 464 14.78 10.94 20.90
C LEU A 464 13.31 10.49 20.77
N PHE A 465 12.83 9.70 21.74
CA PHE A 465 11.46 9.28 21.88
C PHE A 465 10.53 10.50 22.08
N CYS A 466 10.82 11.36 23.04
CA CYS A 466 10.05 12.58 23.27
C CYS A 466 10.00 13.47 22.02
N TRP A 467 11.15 13.71 21.38
CA TRP A 467 11.22 14.50 20.14
C TRP A 467 10.29 13.94 19.04
N LEU A 468 10.24 12.61 18.93
CA LEU A 468 9.48 11.90 17.91
C LEU A 468 7.97 11.84 18.19
N ILE A 469 7.57 11.85 19.47
CA ILE A 469 6.17 11.86 19.89
C ILE A 469 5.57 13.26 19.80
N PHE A 470 6.29 14.28 20.28
CA PHE A 470 5.78 15.65 20.36
C PHE A 470 5.92 16.45 19.05
N ARG A 471 6.59 15.89 18.03
CA ARG A 471 6.74 16.48 16.69
C ARG A 471 6.18 15.58 15.57
#